data_AF-A0A1M5CA04-F1
#
_entry.id   AF-A0A1M5CA04-F1
#
_cell.length_a   1.000
_cell.length_b   1.000
_cell.length_c   1.000
_cell.angle_alpha   90.00
_cell.angle_beta   90.00
_cell.angle_gamma   90.00
#
_symmetry.space_group_name_H-M   'P 1'
#
loop_
_entity.id
_entity.type
_entity.pdbx_description
1 polymer ?
#
loop_
_entity_poly.entity_id
_entity_poly.type
_entity_poly.pdbx_seq_one_letter_code
_entity_poly.pdbx_strand_id
1 'polypeptide(L)'
;MKTLLKGGLLVALAALAVLFFVLDPNKNIIFPRCPFYSLTGFYCPGCGSQRAIHSLLHLNLAGVVQSNLLFIPAVLTIGYHFLHKILNRKLGWNLPNIFYLKNTPWVILAIILLFWVLRNISEFPFSELAPG
;
A
#
# COMPACT_ATOMS: atom_id res chain seq x y z
N MET A 1 2.77 0.02 -30.15
CA MET A 1 2.96 -0.94 -29.02
C MET A 1 2.91 -0.29 -27.64
N LYS A 2 3.76 0.71 -27.31
CA LYS A 2 3.79 1.35 -25.97
C LYS A 2 2.45 2.00 -25.53
N THR A 3 1.69 2.58 -26.46
CA THR A 3 0.39 3.22 -26.16
C THR A 3 -0.71 2.20 -25.85
N LEU A 4 -0.74 1.08 -26.58
CA LEU A 4 -1.66 -0.03 -26.33
C LEU A 4 -1.37 -0.70 -24.97
N LEU A 5 -0.09 -0.84 -24.62
CA LEU A 5 0.33 -1.38 -23.31
C LEU A 5 -0.12 -0.48 -22.15
N LYS A 6 0.02 0.84 -22.31
CA LYS A 6 -0.45 1.83 -21.31
C LYS A 6 -1.97 1.83 -21.17
N GLY A 7 -2.70 1.75 -22.29
CA GLY A 7 -4.15 1.65 -22.30
C GLY A 7 -4.63 0.40 -21.58
N GLY A 8 -4.05 -0.76 -21.89
CA GLY A 8 -4.37 -2.03 -21.22
C GLY A 8 -4.09 -1.99 -19.71
N LEU A 9 -2.97 -1.40 -19.29
CA LEU A 9 -2.65 -1.24 -17.87
C LEU A 9 -3.67 -0.38 -17.13
N LEU A 10 -4.12 0.73 -17.72
CA LEU A 10 -5.12 1.61 -17.12
C LEU A 10 -6.47 0.91 -16.95
N VAL A 11 -6.89 0.15 -17.96
CA VAL A 11 -8.12 -0.65 -17.89
C VAL A 11 -8.04 -1.71 -16.80
N ALA A 12 -6.91 -2.41 -16.69
CA ALA A 12 -6.69 -3.41 -15.63
C ALA A 12 -6.71 -2.78 -14.23
N LEU A 13 -6.05 -1.63 -14.04
CA LEU A 13 -6.07 -0.91 -12.77
C LEU A 13 -7.47 -0.41 -12.42
N ALA A 14 -8.22 0.11 -13.38
CA ALA A 14 -9.60 0.55 -13.18
C ALA A 14 -10.51 -0.63 -12.79
N ALA A 15 -10.39 -1.77 -13.49
CA ALA A 15 -11.14 -2.99 -13.16
C ALA A 15 -10.81 -3.51 -11.75
N LEU A 16 -9.52 -3.50 -11.36
CA LEU A 16 -9.11 -3.85 -10.00
C LEU A 16 -9.66 -2.87 -8.95
N ALA A 17 -9.64 -1.56 -9.23
CA ALA A 17 -10.24 -0.57 -8.34
C ALA A 17 -11.74 -0.83 -8.17
N VAL A 18 -12.48 -1.12 -9.24
CA VAL A 18 -13.91 -1.47 -9.16
C VAL A 18 -14.11 -2.77 -8.38
N LEU A 19 -13.28 -3.79 -8.60
CA LEU A 19 -13.33 -5.05 -7.87
C LEU A 19 -13.17 -4.82 -6.36
N PHE A 20 -12.13 -4.09 -5.95
CA PHE A 20 -11.90 -3.76 -4.54
C PHE A 20 -12.90 -2.75 -3.98
N PHE A 21 -13.57 -1.95 -4.81
CA PHE A 21 -14.65 -1.07 -4.35
C PHE A 21 -15.92 -1.88 -4.07
N VAL A 22 -16.29 -2.79 -4.97
CA VAL A 22 -17.57 -3.51 -4.87
C VAL A 22 -17.48 -4.70 -3.90
N LEU A 23 -16.37 -5.44 -3.91
CA LEU A 23 -16.22 -6.65 -3.10
C LEU A 23 -15.34 -6.39 -1.88
N ASP A 24 -15.92 -6.55 -0.69
CA ASP A 24 -15.22 -6.48 0.59
C ASP A 24 -14.28 -7.70 0.78
N PRO A 25 -12.95 -7.50 0.91
CA PRO A 25 -12.00 -8.60 1.13
C PRO A 25 -12.20 -9.38 2.43
N ASN A 26 -12.96 -8.86 3.39
CA ASN A 26 -13.32 -9.60 4.60
C ASN A 26 -14.39 -10.67 4.36
N LYS A 27 -15.26 -10.45 3.38
CA LYS A 27 -16.49 -11.23 3.20
C LYS A 27 -16.44 -12.18 2.01
N ASN A 28 -15.53 -11.94 1.07
CA ASN A 28 -15.50 -12.64 -0.20
C ASN A 28 -14.29 -13.58 -0.31
N ILE A 29 -14.55 -14.87 -0.55
CA ILE A 29 -13.52 -15.91 -0.67
C ILE A 29 -12.58 -15.74 -1.87
N ILE A 30 -12.98 -14.94 -2.87
CA ILE A 30 -12.15 -14.64 -4.04
C ILE A 30 -10.84 -13.94 -3.67
N PHE A 31 -10.78 -13.30 -2.50
CA PHE A 31 -9.58 -12.66 -1.98
C PHE A 31 -8.77 -13.68 -1.17
N PRO A 32 -7.60 -14.12 -1.67
CA PRO A 32 -6.84 -15.15 -1.01
C PRO A 32 -6.28 -14.65 0.32
N ARG A 33 -6.23 -15.56 1.30
CA ARG A 33 -5.50 -15.34 2.56
C ARG A 33 -4.01 -15.21 2.28
N CYS A 34 -3.30 -14.49 3.15
CA CYS A 34 -1.86 -14.33 3.03
C CYS A 34 -1.14 -15.68 3.22
N PRO A 35 -0.42 -16.19 2.19
CA PRO A 35 0.27 -17.47 2.30
C PRO A 35 1.31 -17.48 3.42
N PHE A 36 2.03 -16.38 3.61
CA PHE A 36 3.03 -16.24 4.67
C PHE A 36 2.43 -16.43 6.06
N TYR A 37 1.30 -15.77 6.33
CA TYR A 37 0.57 -15.94 7.60
C TYR A 37 0.02 -17.36 7.74
N SER A 38 -0.56 -17.93 6.67
CA SER A 38 -1.08 -19.29 6.70
C SER A 38 -0.02 -20.36 6.98
N LEU A 39 1.24 -20.11 6.59
CA LEU A 39 2.34 -21.05 6.80
C LEU A 39 3.07 -20.83 8.13
N THR A 40 3.21 -19.58 8.57
CA THR A 40 4.10 -19.24 9.70
C THR A 40 3.37 -18.78 10.95
N GLY A 41 2.10 -18.36 10.84
CA GLY A 41 1.37 -17.67 11.89
C GLY A 41 1.78 -16.21 12.13
N PHE A 42 2.84 -15.73 11.46
CA PHE A 42 3.31 -14.35 11.58
C PHE A 42 2.73 -13.44 10.49
N TYR A 43 2.47 -12.18 10.84
CA TYR A 43 2.04 -11.17 9.88
C TYR A 43 3.24 -10.62 9.10
N CYS A 44 3.14 -10.60 7.78
CA CYS A 44 4.09 -9.89 6.93
C CYS A 44 3.72 -8.41 6.80
N PRO A 45 4.64 -7.55 6.30
CA PRO A 45 4.39 -6.12 6.15
C PRO A 45 3.19 -5.78 5.23
N GLY A 46 2.88 -6.68 4.29
CA GLY A 46 1.77 -6.53 3.34
C GLY A 46 0.43 -7.13 3.82
N CYS A 47 0.38 -7.79 4.98
CA CYS A 47 -0.89 -8.30 5.51
C CYS A 47 -1.90 -7.15 5.69
N GLY A 48 -3.15 -7.38 5.28
CA GLY A 48 -4.22 -6.38 5.36
C GLY A 48 -4.26 -5.35 4.24
N SER A 49 -3.29 -5.31 3.30
CA SER A 49 -3.30 -4.31 2.21
C SER A 49 -4.53 -4.39 1.31
N GLN A 50 -5.11 -5.57 1.10
CA GLN A 50 -6.36 -5.73 0.34
C GLN A 50 -7.52 -4.98 1.00
N ARG A 51 -7.66 -5.11 2.33
CA ARG A 51 -8.67 -4.39 3.12
C ARG A 51 -8.37 -2.89 3.16
N ALA A 52 -7.10 -2.52 3.28
CA ALA A 52 -6.67 -1.12 3.22
C ALA A 52 -7.05 -0.47 1.88
N ILE A 53 -6.93 -1.18 0.75
CA ILE A 53 -7.39 -0.68 -0.56
C ILE A 53 -8.91 -0.46 -0.54
N HIS A 54 -9.69 -1.46 -0.09
CA HIS A 54 -11.15 -1.33 0.02
C HIS A 54 -11.56 -0.14 0.90
N SER A 55 -10.96 0.01 2.09
CA SER A 55 -11.22 1.14 2.99
C SER A 55 -10.82 2.48 2.37
N LEU A 56 -9.66 2.57 1.71
CA LEU A 56 -9.20 3.79 1.06
C LEU A 56 -10.17 4.22 -0.06
N LEU A 57 -10.65 3.25 -0.85
CA LEU A 57 -11.62 3.50 -1.93
C LEU A 57 -12.97 4.02 -1.42
N HIS A 58 -13.30 3.74 -0.15
CA HIS A 58 -14.48 4.29 0.55
C HIS A 58 -14.16 5.50 1.43
N LEU A 59 -12.96 6.07 1.33
CA LEU A 59 -12.50 7.20 2.14
C LEU A 59 -12.50 6.91 3.67
N ASN A 60 -12.50 5.64 4.06
CA ASN A 60 -12.43 5.22 5.45
C ASN A 60 -10.96 5.12 5.91
N LEU A 61 -10.39 6.25 6.34
CA LEU A 61 -8.99 6.31 6.80
C LEU A 61 -8.74 5.47 8.06
N ALA A 62 -9.71 5.38 8.97
CA ALA A 62 -9.58 4.54 10.16
C ALA A 62 -9.44 3.06 9.76
N GLY A 63 -10.24 2.60 8.79
CA GLY A 63 -10.14 1.25 8.23
C GLY A 63 -8.81 0.99 7.52
N VAL A 64 -8.22 1.99 6.87
CA VAL A 64 -6.87 1.88 6.28
C VAL A 64 -5.82 1.63 7.36
N VAL A 65 -5.84 2.41 8.44
CA VAL A 65 -4.89 2.29 9.56
C VAL A 65 -5.02 0.92 10.23
N GLN A 66 -6.25 0.52 10.57
CA GLN A 66 -6.55 -0.77 11.21
C GLN A 66 -6.15 -1.97 10.32
N SER A 67 -6.29 -1.83 9.01
CA SER A 67 -5.90 -2.89 8.07
C SER A 67 -4.39 -2.97 7.88
N ASN A 68 -3.75 -1.84 7.55
CA ASN A 68 -2.31 -1.74 7.33
C ASN A 68 -1.81 -0.29 7.40
N LEU A 69 -1.27 0.10 8.55
CA LEU A 69 -0.66 1.42 8.74
C LEU A 69 0.47 1.73 7.73
N LEU A 70 1.30 0.74 7.37
CA LEU A 70 2.39 0.91 6.39
C LEU A 70 1.87 1.25 4.97
N PHE A 71 0.59 0.98 4.70
CA PHE A 71 -0.03 1.30 3.42
C PHE A 71 -0.07 2.80 3.13
N ILE A 72 -0.25 3.65 4.15
CA ILE A 72 -0.33 5.10 4.00
C ILE A 72 0.97 5.68 3.42
N PRO A 73 2.15 5.53 4.05
CA PRO A 73 3.38 6.05 3.49
C PRO A 73 3.72 5.38 2.15
N ALA A 74 3.37 4.11 1.94
CA ALA A 74 3.56 3.46 0.65
C ALA A 74 2.76 4.14 -0.49
N VAL A 75 1.46 4.36 -0.29
CA VAL A 75 0.61 5.06 -1.28
C VAL A 75 1.07 6.49 -1.49
N LEU A 76 1.41 7.22 -0.44
CA LEU A 76 1.91 8.60 -0.56
C LEU A 76 3.22 8.67 -1.35
N THR A 77 4.15 7.75 -1.08
CA THR A 77 5.45 7.71 -1.76
C THR A 77 5.29 7.34 -3.23
N ILE A 78 4.42 6.37 -3.55
CA ILE A 78 4.08 6.01 -4.93
C ILE A 78 3.37 7.17 -5.64
N GLY A 79 2.39 7.80 -4.99
CA GLY A 79 1.69 8.97 -5.50
C GLY A 79 2.67 10.11 -5.83
N TYR A 80 3.56 10.43 -4.90
CA TYR A 80 4.64 11.40 -5.11
C TYR A 80 5.50 11.07 -6.33
N HIS A 81 5.86 9.79 -6.52
CA HIS A 81 6.66 9.36 -7.68
C HIS A 81 6.00 9.76 -9.01
N PHE A 82 4.69 9.61 -9.13
CA PHE A 82 3.97 9.95 -10.36
C PHE A 82 3.67 11.44 -10.46
N LEU A 83 3.34 12.09 -9.33
CA LEU A 83 2.94 13.50 -9.32
C LEU A 83 4.13 14.47 -9.45
N HIS A 84 5.30 14.20 -8.85
CA HIS A 84 6.39 15.20 -8.81
C HIS A 84 6.79 15.71 -10.20
N LYS A 85 6.84 14.83 -11.21
CA LYS A 85 7.15 15.23 -12.61
C LYS A 85 6.07 16.13 -13.20
N ILE A 86 4.80 15.85 -12.89
CA ILE A 86 3.66 16.62 -13.38
C ILE A 86 3.66 17.99 -12.69
N LEU A 87 3.87 18.02 -11.38
CA LEU A 87 3.92 19.23 -10.57
C LEU A 87 5.09 20.14 -10.99
N ASN A 88 6.30 19.59 -11.19
CA ASN A 88 7.43 20.37 -11.66
C ASN A 88 7.20 20.94 -13.06
N ARG A 89 6.54 20.18 -13.96
CA ARG A 89 6.26 20.64 -15.33
C ARG A 89 5.12 21.65 -15.42
N LYS A 90 4.04 21.46 -14.66
CA LYS A 90 2.82 22.27 -14.77
C LYS A 90 2.77 23.45 -13.81
N LEU A 91 3.32 23.28 -12.61
CA LEU A 91 3.29 24.29 -11.54
C LEU A 91 4.64 24.98 -11.33
N GLY A 92 5.68 24.59 -12.09
CA GLY A 92 7.02 25.16 -11.96
C GLY A 92 7.70 24.82 -10.62
N TRP A 93 7.23 23.79 -9.92
CA TRP A 93 7.85 23.34 -8.68
C TRP A 93 9.22 22.70 -8.93
N ASN A 94 10.06 22.66 -7.89
CA ASN A 94 11.37 22.02 -7.91
C ASN A 94 11.43 20.82 -6.94
N LEU A 95 10.44 19.94 -7.03
CA LEU A 95 10.39 18.75 -6.18
C LEU A 95 11.50 17.74 -6.55
N PRO A 96 12.29 17.24 -5.58
CA PRO A 96 13.37 16.30 -5.84
C PRO A 96 12.85 14.90 -6.14
N ASN A 97 13.60 14.11 -6.90
CA ASN A 97 13.25 12.71 -7.13
C ASN A 97 13.75 11.82 -5.98
N ILE A 98 12.95 11.70 -4.91
CA ILE A 98 13.32 11.01 -3.67
C ILE A 98 13.77 9.56 -3.89
N PHE A 99 13.26 8.87 -4.92
CA PHE A 99 13.59 7.48 -5.21
C PHE A 99 15.02 7.27 -5.74
N TYR A 100 15.67 8.33 -6.24
CA TYR A 100 17.01 8.29 -6.81
C TYR A 100 18.08 8.79 -5.84
N LEU A 101 17.70 9.13 -4.61
CA LEU A 101 18.67 9.44 -3.56
C LEU A 101 19.33 8.15 -3.08
N LYS A 102 20.66 8.20 -2.88
CA LYS A 102 21.51 7.05 -2.51
C LYS A 102 20.97 6.25 -1.31
N ASN A 103 20.40 6.95 -0.33
CA ASN A 103 20.00 6.34 0.94
C ASN A 103 18.53 5.91 0.98
N THR A 104 17.70 6.30 0.00
CA THR A 104 16.26 6.01 0.01
C THR A 104 15.92 4.52 0.09
N PRO A 105 16.57 3.62 -0.67
CA PRO A 105 16.29 2.19 -0.57
C PRO A 105 16.55 1.63 0.84
N TRP A 106 17.62 2.09 1.49
CA TRP A 106 17.99 1.67 2.85
C TRP A 106 17.00 2.18 3.90
N VAL A 107 16.54 3.42 3.76
CA VAL A 107 15.51 3.98 4.65
C VAL A 107 14.18 3.24 4.49
N ILE A 108 13.76 2.97 3.26
CA ILE A 108 12.52 2.20 2.99
C ILE A 108 12.65 0.79 3.58
N LEU A 109 13.78 0.11 3.36
CA LEU A 109 14.03 -1.22 3.91
C LEU A 109 13.99 -1.20 5.45
N ALA A 110 14.65 -0.24 6.08
CA ALA A 110 14.66 -0.10 7.54
C ALA A 110 13.24 0.11 8.09
N ILE A 111 12.42 0.96 7.44
CA ILE A 111 11.01 1.18 7.82
C ILE A 111 10.20 -0.12 7.70
N ILE A 112 10.35 -0.85 6.58
CA ILE A 112 9.63 -2.11 6.36
C ILE A 112 10.01 -3.16 7.39
N LEU A 113 11.31 -3.34 7.67
CA LEU A 113 11.79 -4.32 8.65
C LEU A 113 11.36 -3.94 10.07
N LEU A 114 11.48 -2.68 10.44
CA LEU A 114 11.02 -2.19 11.75
C LEU A 114 9.51 -2.44 11.90
N PHE A 115 8.72 -2.05 10.91
CA PHE A 115 7.27 -2.31 10.92
C PHE A 115 6.95 -3.80 11.00
N TRP A 116 7.69 -4.64 10.29
CA TRP A 116 7.50 -6.08 10.30
C TRP A 116 7.68 -6.66 11.71
N VAL A 117 8.77 -6.29 12.38
CA VAL A 117 9.07 -6.75 13.74
C VAL A 117 8.00 -6.24 14.71
N LEU A 118 7.74 -4.93 14.70
CA LEU A 118 6.79 -4.31 15.62
C LEU A 118 5.37 -4.89 15.47
N ARG A 119 4.91 -5.16 14.24
CA ARG A 119 3.57 -5.69 13.97
C ARG A 119 3.31 -7.11 14.53
N ASN A 120 4.36 -7.84 14.90
CA ASN A 120 4.23 -9.19 15.47
C ASN A 120 4.37 -9.20 17.01
N ILE A 121 4.42 -8.03 17.64
CA ILE A 121 4.47 -7.87 19.11
C ILE A 121 3.03 -7.77 19.63
N SER A 122 2.70 -8.55 20.66
CA SER A 122 1.35 -8.67 21.23
C SER A 122 1.01 -7.56 22.25
N GLU A 123 2.01 -6.81 22.66
CA GLU A 123 1.95 -5.80 23.70
C GLU A 123 1.47 -4.46 23.12
N PHE A 124 0.58 -3.78 23.84
CA PHE A 124 0.17 -2.42 23.50
C PHE A 124 1.38 -1.47 23.56
N PRO A 125 1.58 -0.57 22.57
CA PRO A 125 0.67 -0.21 21.48
C PRO A 125 0.86 -1.00 20.18
N PHE A 126 1.79 -1.95 20.13
CA PHE A 126 2.16 -2.65 18.89
C PHE A 126 1.12 -3.67 18.43
N SER A 127 0.29 -4.16 19.34
CA SER A 127 -0.89 -4.98 19.03
C SER A 127 -1.81 -4.33 18.00
N GLU A 128 -1.94 -3.00 18.01
CA GLU A 128 -2.76 -2.23 17.06
C GLU A 128 -2.21 -2.25 15.64
N LEU A 129 -0.95 -2.62 15.46
CA LEU A 129 -0.36 -2.78 14.15
C LEU A 129 -0.86 -4.06 13.49
N ALA A 130 -1.27 -5.09 14.23
CA ALA A 130 -1.77 -6.33 13.63
C ALA A 130 -2.99 -6.05 12.73
N PRO A 131 -3.15 -6.76 11.60
CA PRO A 131 -4.26 -6.51 10.69
C PRO A 131 -5.60 -6.86 11.35
N GLY A 132 -6.41 -5.84 11.66
CA GLY A 132 -7.79 -5.97 12.15
C GLY A 132 -8.78 -6.46 11.10
#